data_AF-A0A141SDH6-F1
#
_entry.id   AF-A0A141SDH6-F1
#
_cell.length_a   1.000
_cell.length_b   1.000
_cell.length_c   1.000
_cell.angle_alpha   90.00
_cell.angle_beta   90.00
_cell.angle_gamma   90.00
#
_symmetry.space_group_name_H-M   'P 1'
#
loop_
_entity.id
_entity.type
_entity.pdbx_description
1 polymer ?
#
loop_
_entity_poly.entity_id
_entity_poly.type
_entity_poly.pdbx_seq_one_letter_code
_entity_poly.pdbx_strand_id
1 'polypeptide(L)'
;MSNRKTISLDFLKPVLELEYQIQQLSKVANTSKLQIDQELKSFQVELGVLKKDIFSSLTPLQRLHLVRQADRPTTLDYIPHLMDQWIEVHGDRAGGDDSAMVTGIGRFKGKTVVFIGHQRGKDTKDNVIRNFGMASPGGYRKALRLMQHANRFNFPIFTFIDTPGAWAGIEAEQLGQGEAIAVNLREMFSFNVPIICTVLGEGGSGGALGIGIGDKILMLEYAVYTVATPEACAAILWKDSKKSLEAAEALKITSADLQLLGIIDDVIEEPIGGSQSNSICAANILKNKLDYELNNLMNLSSDERKEMRYNKFRKMGTFYEVL
;
A
#
# COMPACT_ATOMS: atom_id res chain seq x y z
N MET A 1 -15.73 3.13 -19.25
CA MET A 1 -14.40 3.38 -19.87
C MET A 1 -14.07 4.85 -19.69
N SER A 2 -13.32 5.19 -18.65
CA SER A 2 -12.87 6.57 -18.40
C SER A 2 -11.66 6.82 -19.29
N ASN A 3 -11.78 7.77 -20.20
CA ASN A 3 -10.77 8.13 -21.19
C ASN A 3 -9.69 9.02 -20.53
N ARG A 4 -9.00 8.51 -19.50
CA ARG A 4 -7.84 9.19 -18.90
C ARG A 4 -6.60 8.77 -19.68
N LYS A 5 -5.79 9.75 -20.10
CA LYS A 5 -4.41 9.51 -20.53
C LYS A 5 -3.64 8.96 -19.33
N THR A 6 -3.68 7.65 -19.13
CA THR A 6 -2.71 6.93 -18.29
C THR A 6 -1.35 7.33 -18.83
N ILE A 7 -0.44 7.79 -17.96
CA ILE A 7 0.95 7.97 -18.36
C ILE A 7 1.41 6.57 -18.74
N SER A 8 1.55 6.32 -20.05
CA SER A 8 1.90 5.01 -20.56
C SER A 8 3.30 4.69 -20.05
N LEU A 9 3.36 3.76 -19.10
CA LEU A 9 4.63 3.24 -18.60
C LEU A 9 5.30 2.51 -19.75
N ASP A 10 6.54 2.87 -20.07
CA ASP A 10 7.23 2.35 -21.25
C ASP A 10 7.28 0.82 -21.28
N PHE A 11 7.41 0.17 -20.12
CA PHE A 11 7.42 -1.28 -19.98
C PHE A 11 6.06 -1.95 -20.21
N LEU A 12 4.95 -1.20 -20.21
CA LEU A 12 3.61 -1.68 -20.53
C LEU A 12 3.25 -1.51 -22.01
N LYS A 13 4.07 -0.82 -22.82
CA LYS A 13 3.80 -0.60 -24.26
C LYS A 13 3.43 -1.89 -25.01
N PRO A 14 4.18 -3.00 -24.89
CA PRO A 14 3.84 -4.25 -25.60
C PRO A 14 2.45 -4.79 -25.22
N VAL A 15 2.08 -4.67 -23.93
CA VAL A 15 0.77 -5.09 -23.43
C VAL A 15 -0.34 -4.22 -24.00
N LEU A 16 -0.16 -2.89 -23.97
CA LEU A 16 -1.15 -1.92 -24.45
C LEU A 16 -1.37 -2.03 -25.97
N GLU A 17 -0.32 -2.28 -26.73
CA GLU A 17 -0.39 -2.50 -28.17
C GLU A 17 -1.20 -3.75 -28.51
N LEU A 18 -0.94 -4.86 -27.81
CA LEU A 18 -1.67 -6.12 -28.01
C LEU A 18 -3.13 -6.04 -27.55
N GLU A 19 -3.40 -5.36 -26.42
CA GLU A 19 -4.77 -5.04 -25.98
C GLU A 19 -5.53 -4.22 -27.02
N TYR A 20 -4.87 -3.22 -27.61
CA TYR A 20 -5.47 -2.40 -28.66
C TYR A 20 -5.78 -3.24 -29.90
N GLN A 21 -4.87 -4.12 -30.34
CA GLN A 21 -5.10 -5.03 -31.46
C GLN A 21 -6.30 -5.96 -31.21
N ILE A 22 -6.36 -6.59 -30.03
CA ILE A 22 -7.51 -7.41 -29.61
C ILE A 22 -8.80 -6.58 -29.65
N GLN A 23 -8.77 -5.35 -29.14
CA GLN A 23 -9.93 -4.48 -29.15
C GLN A 23 -10.38 -4.13 -30.57
N GLN A 24 -9.47 -3.86 -31.50
CA GLN A 24 -9.83 -3.59 -32.90
C GLN A 24 -10.41 -4.82 -33.59
N LEU A 25 -9.78 -6.00 -33.42
CA LEU A 25 -10.27 -7.26 -33.98
C LEU A 25 -11.65 -7.63 -33.43
N SER A 26 -11.89 -7.41 -32.14
CA SER A 26 -13.19 -7.68 -31.52
C SER A 26 -14.33 -6.84 -32.11
N LYS A 27 -14.05 -5.61 -32.58
CA LYS A 27 -15.04 -4.75 -33.27
C LYS A 27 -15.37 -5.25 -34.68
N VAL A 28 -14.39 -5.82 -35.39
CA VAL A 28 -14.53 -6.32 -36.76
C VAL A 28 -15.19 -7.71 -36.82
N ALA A 29 -15.04 -8.50 -35.74
CA ALA A 29 -15.59 -9.86 -35.58
C ALA A 29 -17.11 -9.97 -35.81
N ASN A 30 -17.86 -8.86 -35.69
CA ASN A 30 -19.29 -8.81 -35.99
C ASN A 30 -19.64 -9.12 -37.47
N THR A 31 -18.66 -9.12 -38.37
CA THR A 31 -18.85 -9.23 -39.83
C THR A 31 -18.40 -10.59 -40.43
N SER A 32 -17.50 -11.33 -39.77
CA SER A 32 -16.93 -12.61 -40.25
C SER A 32 -16.52 -13.52 -39.07
N LYS A 33 -17.49 -14.24 -38.51
CA LYS A 33 -17.40 -14.84 -37.16
C LYS A 33 -16.32 -15.93 -36.93
N LEU A 34 -16.17 -16.91 -37.82
CA LEU A 34 -15.45 -18.15 -37.44
C LEU A 34 -13.91 -18.04 -37.39
N GLN A 35 -13.27 -17.35 -38.33
CA GLN A 35 -11.80 -17.19 -38.32
C GLN A 35 -11.33 -16.16 -37.29
N ILE A 36 -12.09 -15.06 -37.13
CA ILE A 36 -11.73 -13.99 -36.20
C ILE A 36 -11.81 -14.47 -34.74
N ASP A 37 -12.77 -15.35 -34.41
CA ASP A 37 -12.89 -15.90 -33.05
C ASP A 37 -11.68 -16.78 -32.63
N GLN A 38 -11.06 -17.49 -33.58
CA GLN A 38 -9.86 -18.30 -33.31
C GLN A 38 -8.62 -17.41 -33.11
N GLU A 39 -8.45 -16.41 -33.95
CA GLU A 39 -7.34 -15.46 -33.86
C GLU A 39 -7.44 -14.61 -32.58
N LEU A 40 -8.65 -14.19 -32.19
CA LEU A 40 -8.91 -13.50 -30.92
C LEU A 40 -8.52 -14.35 -29.71
N LYS A 41 -8.86 -15.65 -29.71
CA LYS A 41 -8.44 -16.56 -28.64
C LYS A 41 -6.91 -16.68 -28.57
N SER A 42 -6.25 -16.79 -29.72
CA SER A 42 -4.79 -16.84 -29.79
C SER A 42 -4.16 -15.59 -29.17
N PHE A 43 -4.61 -14.39 -29.55
CA PHE A 43 -4.09 -13.15 -28.99
C PHE A 43 -4.42 -12.97 -27.51
N GLN A 44 -5.57 -13.45 -27.04
CA GLN A 44 -5.88 -13.43 -25.60
C GLN A 44 -4.94 -14.31 -24.78
N VAL A 45 -4.56 -15.48 -25.31
CA VAL A 45 -3.57 -16.37 -24.67
C VAL A 45 -2.20 -15.71 -24.67
N GLU A 46 -1.78 -15.17 -25.81
CA GLU A 46 -0.50 -14.46 -25.95
C GLU A 46 -0.42 -13.25 -25.00
N LEU A 47 -1.50 -12.48 -24.88
CA LEU A 47 -1.60 -11.37 -23.94
C LEU A 47 -1.45 -11.83 -22.48
N GLY A 48 -2.05 -12.97 -22.13
CA GLY A 48 -1.92 -13.55 -20.79
C GLY A 48 -0.47 -13.93 -20.46
N VAL A 49 0.23 -14.56 -21.40
CA VAL A 49 1.66 -14.91 -21.27
C VAL A 49 2.52 -13.67 -21.17
N LEU A 50 2.35 -12.72 -22.10
CA LEU A 50 3.12 -11.48 -22.13
C LEU A 50 2.96 -10.65 -20.85
N LYS A 51 1.72 -10.53 -20.34
CA LYS A 51 1.48 -9.88 -19.05
C LYS A 51 2.21 -10.58 -17.92
N LYS A 52 2.12 -11.92 -17.86
CA LYS A 52 2.79 -12.68 -16.80
C LYS A 52 4.30 -12.48 -16.84
N ASP A 53 4.91 -12.55 -18.01
CA ASP A 53 6.35 -12.39 -18.18
C ASP A 53 6.78 -10.99 -17.73
N ILE A 54 6.16 -9.93 -18.26
CA ILE A 54 6.48 -8.53 -17.92
C ILE A 54 6.33 -8.28 -16.42
N PHE A 55 5.21 -8.69 -15.82
CA PHE A 55 4.93 -8.42 -14.41
C PHE A 55 5.83 -9.22 -13.46
N SER A 56 6.22 -10.44 -13.85
CA SER A 56 7.18 -11.24 -13.09
C SER A 56 8.61 -10.67 -13.10
N SER A 57 8.96 -9.91 -14.13
CA SER A 57 10.31 -9.34 -14.33
C SER A 57 10.42 -7.86 -13.97
N LEU A 58 9.42 -7.26 -13.31
CA LEU A 58 9.45 -5.83 -13.00
C LEU A 58 10.60 -5.48 -12.07
N THR A 59 11.43 -4.52 -12.50
CA THR A 59 12.50 -3.97 -11.66
C THR A 59 11.92 -3.19 -10.48
N PRO A 60 12.68 -2.97 -9.39
CA PRO A 60 12.19 -2.20 -8.24
C PRO A 60 11.67 -0.81 -8.61
N LEU A 61 12.34 -0.13 -9.56
CA LEU A 61 11.91 1.19 -10.03
C LEU A 61 10.62 1.12 -10.87
N GLN A 62 10.47 0.08 -11.70
CA GLN A 62 9.23 -0.15 -12.46
C GLN A 62 8.04 -0.44 -11.53
N ARG A 63 8.26 -1.20 -10.44
CA ARG A 63 7.24 -1.42 -9.39
C ARG A 63 6.84 -0.11 -8.71
N LEU A 64 7.82 0.73 -8.35
CA LEU A 64 7.54 2.07 -7.79
C LEU A 64 6.69 2.91 -8.76
N HIS A 65 7.01 2.90 -10.05
CA HIS A 65 6.21 3.62 -11.06
C HIS A 65 4.81 3.02 -11.26
N LEU A 66 4.68 1.69 -11.14
CA LEU A 66 3.41 0.97 -11.21
C LEU A 66 2.47 1.39 -10.07
N VAL A 67 2.96 1.43 -8.82
CA VAL A 67 2.11 1.76 -7.67
C VAL A 67 1.77 3.25 -7.56
N ARG A 68 2.58 4.11 -8.18
CA ARG A 68 2.29 5.54 -8.31
C ARG A 68 1.21 5.86 -9.34
N GLN A 69 0.75 4.89 -10.14
CA GLN A 69 -0.32 5.13 -11.12
C GLN A 69 -1.63 5.52 -10.41
N ALA A 70 -2.44 6.33 -11.11
CA ALA A 70 -3.69 6.89 -10.56
C ALA A 70 -4.82 5.87 -10.42
N ASP A 71 -4.72 4.74 -11.12
CA ASP A 71 -5.65 3.61 -11.10
C ASP A 71 -5.29 2.55 -10.05
N ARG A 72 -4.12 2.66 -9.40
CA ARG A 72 -3.77 1.85 -8.22
C ARG A 72 -4.86 2.05 -7.15
N PRO A 73 -5.53 0.99 -6.68
CA PRO A 73 -6.61 1.13 -5.71
C PRO A 73 -6.11 1.75 -4.40
N THR A 74 -6.82 2.76 -3.92
CA THR A 74 -6.52 3.50 -2.68
C THR A 74 -7.21 2.83 -1.48
N THR A 75 -6.93 3.31 -0.26
CA THR A 75 -7.60 2.80 0.95
C THR A 75 -9.13 2.78 0.79
N LEU A 76 -9.73 3.90 0.37
CA LEU A 76 -11.19 3.99 0.17
C LEU A 76 -11.73 3.16 -1.00
N ASP A 77 -10.88 2.62 -1.89
CA ASP A 77 -11.29 1.62 -2.88
C ASP A 77 -11.41 0.23 -2.27
N TYR A 78 -10.53 -0.12 -1.33
CA TYR A 78 -10.56 -1.41 -0.65
C TYR A 78 -11.67 -1.49 0.40
N ILE A 79 -11.90 -0.43 1.20
CA ILE A 79 -12.84 -0.47 2.35
C ILE A 79 -14.23 -1.02 1.98
N PRO A 80 -14.90 -0.60 0.89
CA PRO A 80 -16.23 -1.12 0.53
C PRO A 80 -16.26 -2.62 0.19
N HIS A 81 -15.13 -3.19 -0.22
CA HIS A 81 -15.01 -4.63 -0.51
C HIS A 81 -14.60 -5.43 0.74
N LEU A 82 -13.81 -4.81 1.63
CA LEU A 82 -13.37 -5.42 2.88
C LEU A 82 -14.47 -5.45 3.94
N MET A 83 -15.27 -4.39 4.04
CA MET A 83 -16.22 -4.17 5.14
C MET A 83 -17.67 -4.17 4.67
N ASP A 84 -18.56 -4.83 5.41
CA ASP A 84 -19.99 -4.91 5.06
C ASP A 84 -20.72 -3.59 5.36
N GLN A 85 -20.31 -2.93 6.45
CA GLN A 85 -20.81 -1.65 6.92
C GLN A 85 -19.61 -0.87 7.46
N TRP A 86 -19.50 0.40 7.12
CA TRP A 86 -18.43 1.25 7.62
C TRP A 86 -18.86 2.71 7.71
N ILE A 87 -18.21 3.44 8.60
CA ILE A 87 -18.36 4.88 8.77
C ILE A 87 -16.98 5.52 8.85
N GLU A 88 -16.77 6.60 8.08
CA GLU A 88 -15.59 7.43 8.22
C GLU A 88 -15.69 8.27 9.49
N VAL A 89 -14.58 8.44 10.19
CA VAL A 89 -14.47 9.24 11.41
C VAL A 89 -13.39 10.30 11.20
N HIS A 90 -13.76 11.56 11.43
CA HIS A 90 -12.95 12.72 11.10
C HIS A 90 -12.31 13.38 12.32
N GLY A 91 -11.26 14.17 12.08
CA GLY A 91 -10.66 15.11 13.02
C GLY A 91 -9.70 14.52 14.06
N ASP A 92 -8.71 15.30 14.45
CA ASP A 92 -7.72 14.98 15.49
C ASP A 92 -8.11 15.49 16.90
N ARG A 93 -9.16 16.31 17.00
CA ARG A 93 -9.58 17.07 18.21
C ARG A 93 -8.61 18.16 18.66
N ALA A 94 -7.64 18.52 17.82
CA ALA A 94 -6.65 19.58 18.04
C ALA A 94 -6.67 20.66 16.95
N GLY A 95 -7.62 20.59 16.01
CA GLY A 95 -7.91 21.66 15.05
C GLY A 95 -7.81 21.27 13.58
N GLY A 96 -7.53 20.00 13.26
CA GLY A 96 -7.38 19.53 11.88
C GLY A 96 -8.14 18.24 11.57
N ASP A 97 -8.62 18.12 10.33
CA ASP A 97 -9.03 16.86 9.73
C ASP A 97 -8.22 16.62 8.46
N ASP A 98 -7.09 15.93 8.61
CA ASP A 98 -6.16 15.71 7.50
C ASP A 98 -6.74 14.77 6.45
N SER A 99 -6.96 15.29 5.24
CA SER A 99 -7.55 14.53 4.14
C SER A 99 -6.61 13.42 3.61
N ALA A 100 -5.29 13.50 3.84
CA ALA A 100 -4.33 12.49 3.42
C ALA A 100 -4.36 11.22 4.29
N MET A 101 -5.04 11.25 5.44
CA MET A 101 -5.18 10.12 6.36
C MET A 101 -6.67 9.84 6.60
N VAL A 102 -7.21 8.75 6.06
CA VAL A 102 -8.62 8.37 6.30
C VAL A 102 -8.70 7.41 7.49
N THR A 103 -9.75 7.53 8.28
CA THR A 103 -9.94 6.67 9.46
C THR A 103 -11.42 6.33 9.61
N GLY A 104 -11.74 5.15 10.14
CA GLY A 104 -13.14 4.78 10.35
C GLY A 104 -13.34 3.49 11.14
N ILE A 105 -14.61 3.18 11.37
CA ILE A 105 -15.05 1.96 12.06
C ILE A 105 -15.90 1.18 11.08
N GLY A 106 -15.70 -0.13 10.99
CA GLY A 106 -16.53 -0.98 10.15
C GLY A 106 -16.68 -2.39 10.66
N ARG A 107 -17.48 -3.18 9.95
CA ARG A 107 -17.72 -4.59 10.23
C ARG A 107 -16.98 -5.45 9.23
N PHE A 108 -16.01 -6.22 9.72
CA PHE A 108 -15.21 -7.15 8.95
C PHE A 108 -15.49 -8.58 9.44
N LYS A 109 -16.10 -9.41 8.58
CA LYS A 109 -16.46 -10.81 8.90
C LYS A 109 -17.21 -10.94 10.24
N GLY A 110 -18.16 -10.03 10.47
CA GLY A 110 -18.97 -9.98 11.70
C GLY A 110 -18.30 -9.31 12.91
N LYS A 111 -17.02 -8.94 12.85
CA LYS A 111 -16.28 -8.26 13.93
C LYS A 111 -16.22 -6.75 13.68
N THR A 112 -16.37 -5.96 14.74
CA THR A 112 -16.10 -4.51 14.68
C THR A 112 -14.59 -4.28 14.62
N VAL A 113 -14.14 -3.56 13.60
CA VAL A 113 -12.74 -3.22 13.39
C VAL A 113 -12.59 -1.72 13.16
N VAL A 114 -11.42 -1.20 13.51
CA VAL A 114 -11.01 0.15 13.18
C VAL A 114 -10.06 0.09 11.99
N PHE A 115 -10.26 0.95 10.99
CA PHE A 115 -9.32 1.14 9.91
C PHE A 115 -8.70 2.53 9.93
N ILE A 116 -7.44 2.60 9.52
CA ILE A 116 -6.67 3.81 9.27
C ILE A 116 -5.94 3.60 7.95
N GLY A 117 -5.80 4.63 7.12
CA GLY A 117 -4.90 4.50 5.98
C GLY A 117 -4.57 5.81 5.34
N HIS A 118 -3.46 5.81 4.61
CA HIS A 118 -3.16 6.91 3.71
C HIS A 118 -4.18 6.92 2.57
N GLN A 119 -4.58 8.11 2.14
CA GLN A 119 -5.50 8.29 1.03
C GLN A 119 -4.86 9.19 -0.01
N ARG A 120 -4.49 8.60 -1.15
CA ARG A 120 -4.10 9.34 -2.34
C ARG A 120 -5.32 9.76 -3.16
N GLY A 121 -5.18 10.78 -3.98
CA GLY A 121 -6.25 11.22 -4.87
C GLY A 121 -6.25 10.46 -6.19
N LYS A 122 -7.44 10.29 -6.79
CA LYS A 122 -7.60 9.59 -8.07
C LYS A 122 -7.32 10.48 -9.29
N ASP A 123 -7.38 11.79 -9.14
CA ASP A 123 -7.05 12.76 -10.20
C ASP A 123 -6.32 13.97 -9.63
N THR A 124 -5.97 14.93 -10.48
CA THR A 124 -5.18 16.10 -10.08
C THR A 124 -5.88 16.91 -8.98
N LYS A 125 -7.20 17.11 -9.06
CA LYS A 125 -7.93 17.89 -8.05
C LYS A 125 -7.97 17.14 -6.72
N ASP A 126 -8.31 15.85 -6.79
CA ASP A 126 -8.37 14.99 -5.61
C ASP A 126 -6.98 14.82 -4.96
N ASN A 127 -5.90 14.72 -5.76
CA ASN A 127 -4.54 14.62 -5.24
C ASN A 127 -4.10 15.88 -4.49
N VAL A 128 -4.47 17.07 -4.98
CA VAL A 128 -4.17 18.32 -4.26
C VAL A 128 -4.92 18.35 -2.92
N ILE A 129 -6.20 17.98 -2.90
CA ILE A 129 -7.00 17.94 -1.66
C ILE A 129 -6.42 16.93 -0.66
N ARG A 130 -6.02 15.76 -1.16
CA ARG A 130 -5.46 14.66 -0.37
C ARG A 130 -3.96 14.80 -0.10
N ASN A 131 -3.34 15.92 -0.48
CA ASN A 131 -1.90 16.14 -0.41
C ASN A 131 -1.06 14.95 -0.95
N PHE A 132 -1.54 14.31 -2.01
CA PHE A 132 -0.95 13.12 -2.62
C PHE A 132 -0.74 11.94 -1.65
N GLY A 133 -1.52 11.87 -0.56
CA GLY A 133 -1.36 10.87 0.50
C GLY A 133 -0.24 11.20 1.51
N MET A 134 0.34 12.39 1.45
CA MET A 134 1.34 12.86 2.41
C MET A 134 0.67 13.48 3.63
N ALA A 135 0.56 12.71 4.71
CA ALA A 135 -0.06 13.19 5.94
C ALA A 135 0.79 14.26 6.65
N SER A 136 0.12 15.30 7.13
CA SER A 136 0.59 16.29 8.08
C SER A 136 0.52 15.74 9.52
N PRO A 137 1.03 16.47 10.54
CA PRO A 137 1.02 16.01 11.92
C PRO A 137 -0.40 15.69 12.43
N GLY A 138 -1.40 16.47 12.00
CA GLY A 138 -2.81 16.26 12.33
C GLY A 138 -3.35 14.90 11.84
N GLY A 139 -2.85 14.39 10.71
CA GLY A 139 -3.19 13.06 10.20
C GLY A 139 -2.73 11.95 11.14
N TYR A 140 -1.48 12.00 11.60
CA TYR A 140 -0.95 11.02 12.55
C TYR A 140 -1.65 11.09 13.91
N ARG A 141 -1.96 12.29 14.41
CA ARG A 141 -2.75 12.48 15.64
C ARG A 141 -4.18 11.95 15.51
N LYS A 142 -4.83 12.17 14.36
CA LYS A 142 -6.14 11.57 14.04
C LYS A 142 -6.07 10.04 14.02
N ALA A 143 -5.06 9.47 13.37
CA ALA A 143 -4.81 8.03 13.35
C ALA A 143 -4.67 7.48 14.78
N LEU A 144 -3.81 8.10 15.61
CA LEU A 144 -3.60 7.69 16.99
C LEU A 144 -4.88 7.77 17.83
N ARG A 145 -5.65 8.86 17.70
CA ARG A 145 -6.94 9.00 18.38
C ARG A 145 -7.85 7.81 18.10
N LEU A 146 -7.94 7.37 16.84
CA LEU A 146 -8.80 6.25 16.49
C LEU A 146 -8.21 4.90 16.92
N MET A 147 -6.88 4.72 16.87
CA MET A 147 -6.23 3.53 17.41
C MET A 147 -6.42 3.41 18.93
N GLN A 148 -6.36 4.51 19.69
CA GLN A 148 -6.67 4.54 21.11
C GLN A 148 -8.14 4.19 21.38
N HIS A 149 -9.06 4.64 20.52
CA HIS A 149 -10.46 4.24 20.59
C HIS A 149 -10.61 2.72 20.37
N ALA A 150 -9.96 2.17 19.34
CA ALA A 150 -9.94 0.74 19.08
C ALA A 150 -9.43 -0.05 20.29
N ASN A 151 -8.30 0.37 20.86
CA ASN A 151 -7.70 -0.25 22.04
C ASN A 151 -8.63 -0.20 23.27
N ARG A 152 -9.35 0.90 23.48
CA ARG A 152 -10.30 1.05 24.60
C ARG A 152 -11.48 0.09 24.50
N PHE A 153 -11.99 -0.15 23.30
CA PHE A 153 -13.17 -0.98 23.06
C PHE A 153 -12.84 -2.39 22.57
N ASN A 154 -11.56 -2.77 22.61
CA ASN A 154 -11.07 -4.07 22.15
C ASN A 154 -11.39 -4.38 20.67
N PHE A 155 -11.33 -3.38 19.80
CA PHE A 155 -11.48 -3.55 18.36
C PHE A 155 -10.13 -3.79 17.69
N PRO A 156 -9.98 -4.82 16.83
CA PRO A 156 -8.83 -4.97 15.96
C PRO A 156 -8.59 -3.73 15.09
N ILE A 157 -7.32 -3.48 14.77
CA ILE A 157 -6.88 -2.35 13.95
C ILE A 157 -6.32 -2.87 12.63
N PHE A 158 -6.81 -2.33 11.51
CA PHE A 158 -6.18 -2.48 10.20
C PHE A 158 -5.60 -1.14 9.75
N THR A 159 -4.33 -1.14 9.36
CA THR A 159 -3.70 0.03 8.74
C THR A 159 -3.37 -0.24 7.28
N PHE A 160 -3.58 0.77 6.44
CA PHE A 160 -3.35 0.70 4.99
C PHE A 160 -2.35 1.78 4.58
N ILE A 161 -1.15 1.34 4.19
CA ILE A 161 -0.02 2.20 3.88
C ILE A 161 0.06 2.45 2.37
N ASP A 162 -0.09 3.71 1.97
CA ASP A 162 0.08 4.19 0.59
C ASP A 162 0.46 5.68 0.58
N THR A 163 1.72 5.96 0.89
CA THR A 163 2.26 7.32 0.97
C THR A 163 3.67 7.39 0.41
N PRO A 164 4.03 8.45 -0.34
CA PRO A 164 5.42 8.71 -0.70
C PRO A 164 6.25 9.21 0.49
N GLY A 165 5.60 9.59 1.59
CA GLY A 165 6.23 10.08 2.81
C GLY A 165 5.35 11.02 3.60
N ALA A 166 5.82 11.39 4.79
CA ALA A 166 5.18 12.44 5.56
C ALA A 166 5.32 13.79 4.83
N TRP A 167 4.33 14.68 4.95
CA TRP A 167 4.43 15.99 4.32
C TRP A 167 5.59 16.80 4.90
N ALA A 168 6.51 17.21 4.03
CA ALA A 168 7.72 17.95 4.38
C ALA A 168 7.53 19.47 4.14
N GLY A 169 6.57 20.07 4.83
CA GLY A 169 6.26 21.50 4.75
C GLY A 169 6.64 22.28 6.01
N ILE A 170 6.80 23.60 5.90
CA ILE A 170 7.13 24.48 7.04
C ILE A 170 6.08 24.37 8.16
N GLU A 171 4.80 24.36 7.80
CA GLU A 171 3.71 24.19 8.77
C GLU A 171 3.75 22.82 9.44
N ALA A 172 4.14 21.75 8.72
CA ALA A 172 4.30 20.42 9.31
C ALA A 172 5.38 20.42 10.39
N GLU A 173 6.51 21.06 10.13
CA GLU A 173 7.61 21.18 11.09
C GLU A 173 7.20 22.03 12.30
N GLN A 174 6.55 23.18 12.09
CA GLN A 174 6.03 24.02 13.17
C GLN A 174 5.03 23.28 14.08
N LEU A 175 4.20 22.42 13.48
CA LEU A 175 3.21 21.61 14.19
C LEU A 175 3.75 20.29 14.72
N GLY A 176 5.05 19.99 14.54
CA GLY A 176 5.72 18.82 15.12
C GLY A 176 5.53 17.52 14.35
N GLN A 177 5.90 17.48 13.06
CA GLN A 177 5.82 16.26 12.23
C GLN A 177 6.60 15.08 12.82
N GLY A 178 7.84 15.32 13.27
CA GLY A 178 8.64 14.28 13.92
C GLY A 178 8.02 13.79 15.23
N GLU A 179 7.43 14.68 16.03
CA GLU A 179 6.75 14.33 17.28
C GLU A 179 5.51 13.47 17.02
N ALA A 180 4.65 13.88 16.09
CA ALA A 180 3.41 13.17 15.80
C ALA A 180 3.68 11.74 15.32
N ILE A 181 4.70 11.54 14.48
CA ILE A 181 5.15 10.20 14.05
C ILE A 181 5.72 9.44 15.25
N ALA A 182 6.66 10.01 15.99
CA ALA A 182 7.33 9.33 17.11
C ALA A 182 6.35 8.88 18.21
N VAL A 183 5.36 9.70 18.54
CA VAL A 183 4.31 9.35 19.49
C VAL A 183 3.48 8.19 18.97
N ASN A 184 3.08 8.19 17.68
CA ASN A 184 2.39 7.03 17.10
C ASN A 184 3.22 5.75 17.25
N LEU A 185 4.51 5.77 16.90
CA LEU A 185 5.37 4.60 17.02
C LEU A 185 5.38 4.07 18.46
N ARG A 186 5.58 4.95 19.44
CA ARG A 186 5.60 4.59 20.87
C ARG A 186 4.28 3.96 21.31
N GLU A 187 3.16 4.60 21.01
CA GLU A 187 1.84 4.17 21.49
C GLU A 187 1.40 2.85 20.84
N MET A 188 1.72 2.65 19.55
CA MET A 188 1.36 1.43 18.83
C MET A 188 2.00 0.17 19.43
N PHE A 189 3.17 0.25 20.08
CA PHE A 189 3.72 -0.89 20.82
C PHE A 189 2.91 -1.29 22.07
N SER A 190 2.14 -0.36 22.64
CA SER A 190 1.43 -0.57 23.90
C SER A 190 0.02 -1.16 23.76
N PHE A 191 -0.55 -1.14 22.55
CA PHE A 191 -1.94 -1.57 22.34
C PHE A 191 -2.14 -3.07 22.54
N ASN A 192 -3.24 -3.40 23.23
CA ASN A 192 -3.64 -4.75 23.62
C ASN A 192 -4.42 -5.50 22.52
N VAL A 193 -4.93 -4.76 21.54
CA VAL A 193 -5.67 -5.27 20.39
C VAL A 193 -4.73 -5.72 19.26
N PRO A 194 -5.17 -6.65 18.41
CA PRO A 194 -4.41 -7.03 17.22
C PRO A 194 -4.33 -5.87 16.21
N ILE A 195 -3.15 -5.70 15.61
CA ILE A 195 -2.86 -4.68 14.59
C ILE A 195 -2.28 -5.38 13.36
N ILE A 196 -2.92 -5.20 12.21
CA ILE A 196 -2.42 -5.69 10.92
C ILE A 196 -2.18 -4.49 10.00
N CYS A 197 -0.92 -4.28 9.64
CA CYS A 197 -0.50 -3.24 8.71
C CYS A 197 -0.40 -3.84 7.31
N THR A 198 -0.95 -3.17 6.29
CA THR A 198 -0.85 -3.60 4.89
C THR A 198 -0.29 -2.48 4.04
N VAL A 199 0.84 -2.70 3.36
CA VAL A 199 1.34 -1.77 2.34
C VAL A 199 0.63 -2.04 1.01
N LEU A 200 -0.22 -1.10 0.59
CA LEU A 200 -1.03 -1.20 -0.62
C LEU A 200 -0.28 -0.68 -1.85
N GLY A 201 0.54 0.36 -1.69
CA GLY A 201 1.26 1.01 -2.79
C GLY A 201 2.67 1.38 -2.38
N GLU A 202 2.88 2.66 -2.08
CA GLU A 202 4.18 3.16 -1.61
C GLU A 202 4.25 3.23 -0.08
N GLY A 203 5.30 2.66 0.51
CA GLY A 203 5.64 2.78 1.91
C GLY A 203 6.80 3.75 2.10
N GLY A 204 6.51 5.06 2.08
CA GLY A 204 7.52 6.10 2.19
C GLY A 204 7.98 6.40 3.62
N SER A 205 9.18 5.94 3.97
CA SER A 205 9.97 6.36 5.14
C SER A 205 9.19 6.36 6.47
N GLY A 206 9.51 7.30 7.37
CA GLY A 206 8.83 7.48 8.65
C GLY A 206 7.33 7.80 8.53
N GLY A 207 6.88 8.36 7.39
CA GLY A 207 5.47 8.64 7.18
C GLY A 207 4.60 7.40 6.98
N ALA A 208 5.16 6.38 6.32
CA ALA A 208 4.57 5.05 6.28
C ALA A 208 4.65 4.38 7.66
N LEU A 209 5.81 4.44 8.31
CA LEU A 209 6.05 3.81 9.60
C LEU A 209 5.16 4.38 10.73
N GLY A 210 4.73 5.64 10.64
CA GLY A 210 3.84 6.30 11.61
C GLY A 210 2.46 5.65 11.79
N ILE A 211 2.08 4.71 10.91
CA ILE A 211 0.94 3.79 11.11
C ILE A 211 1.32 2.33 10.82
N GLY A 212 2.62 2.01 10.82
CA GLY A 212 3.19 0.74 10.36
C GLY A 212 3.67 -0.20 11.47
N ILE A 213 3.49 0.17 12.75
CA ILE A 213 3.84 -0.71 13.88
C ILE A 213 2.66 -1.66 14.17
N GLY A 214 2.79 -2.93 13.77
CA GLY A 214 1.73 -3.92 13.98
C GLY A 214 2.24 -5.31 14.34
N ASP A 215 1.32 -6.18 14.72
CA ASP A 215 1.59 -7.60 14.97
C ASP A 215 1.91 -8.33 13.67
N LYS A 216 1.24 -7.92 12.59
CA LYS A 216 1.49 -8.37 11.23
C LYS A 216 1.73 -7.19 10.30
N ILE A 217 2.72 -7.30 9.43
CA ILE A 217 3.04 -6.39 8.34
C ILE A 217 2.94 -7.19 7.05
N LEU A 218 1.91 -6.90 6.28
CA LEU A 218 1.63 -7.47 4.99
C LEU A 218 1.98 -6.46 3.90
N MET A 219 2.29 -6.95 2.72
CA MET A 219 2.65 -6.10 1.59
C MET A 219 2.05 -6.67 0.31
N LEU A 220 1.35 -5.85 -0.47
CA LEU A 220 0.93 -6.28 -1.80
C LEU A 220 2.16 -6.58 -2.64
N GLU A 221 2.03 -7.55 -3.54
CA GLU A 221 3.13 -8.06 -4.36
C GLU A 221 3.93 -6.91 -4.97
N TYR A 222 3.31 -6.00 -5.71
CA TYR A 222 4.00 -4.92 -6.41
C TYR A 222 4.22 -3.66 -5.57
N ALA A 223 3.78 -3.63 -4.31
CA ALA A 223 4.08 -2.55 -3.40
C ALA A 223 5.59 -2.38 -3.18
N VAL A 224 5.99 -1.21 -2.69
CA VAL A 224 7.36 -0.89 -2.32
C VAL A 224 7.41 -0.28 -0.93
N TYR A 225 8.45 -0.56 -0.15
CA TYR A 225 8.65 0.03 1.19
C TYR A 225 10.11 0.45 1.29
N THR A 226 10.36 1.73 1.60
CA THR A 226 11.71 2.29 1.57
C THR A 226 11.95 3.35 2.63
N VAL A 227 13.19 3.46 3.11
CA VAL A 227 13.61 4.51 4.04
C VAL A 227 13.69 5.89 3.39
N ALA A 228 13.96 5.94 2.09
CA ALA A 228 14.06 7.16 1.29
C ALA A 228 13.66 6.87 -0.16
N THR A 229 13.22 7.88 -0.90
CA THR A 229 12.94 7.70 -2.33
C THR A 229 14.24 7.34 -3.06
N PRO A 230 14.21 6.44 -4.07
CA PRO A 230 15.39 6.11 -4.86
C PRO A 230 16.06 7.34 -5.47
N GLU A 231 15.28 8.33 -5.88
CA GLU A 231 15.78 9.60 -6.42
C GLU A 231 16.56 10.41 -5.38
N ALA A 232 16.07 10.49 -4.14
CA ALA A 232 16.78 11.17 -3.05
C ALA A 232 18.05 10.42 -2.64
N CYS A 233 17.98 9.09 -2.56
CA CYS A 233 19.13 8.24 -2.27
C CYS A 233 20.24 8.42 -3.33
N ALA A 234 19.86 8.41 -4.61
CA ALA A 234 20.77 8.62 -5.73
C ALA A 234 21.44 10.01 -5.69
N ALA A 235 20.66 11.06 -5.41
CA ALA A 235 21.18 12.42 -5.29
C ALA A 235 22.17 12.59 -4.13
N ILE A 236 22.04 11.82 -3.04
CA ILE A 236 22.94 11.91 -1.88
C ILE A 236 24.19 11.05 -2.07
N LEU A 237 24.02 9.75 -2.35
CA LEU A 237 25.13 8.79 -2.37
C LEU A 237 25.93 8.85 -3.67
N TRP A 238 25.26 9.08 -4.80
CA TRP A 238 25.89 9.15 -6.12
C TRP A 238 26.03 10.57 -6.66
N LYS A 239 25.45 11.58 -6.00
CA LYS A 239 25.41 12.97 -6.49
C LYS A 239 24.77 13.12 -7.87
N ASP A 240 23.92 12.17 -8.26
CA ASP A 240 23.23 12.15 -9.55
C ASP A 240 21.86 11.45 -9.39
N SER A 241 20.78 12.22 -9.53
CA SER A 241 19.41 11.69 -9.42
C SER A 241 19.03 10.71 -10.54
N LYS A 242 19.78 10.70 -11.66
CA LYS A 242 19.56 9.74 -12.77
C LYS A 242 19.97 8.32 -12.39
N LYS A 243 20.72 8.13 -11.30
CA LYS A 243 21.11 6.82 -10.75
C LYS A 243 20.04 6.22 -9.84
N SER A 244 18.78 6.63 -9.98
CA SER A 244 17.65 6.11 -9.20
C SER A 244 17.43 4.60 -9.38
N LEU A 245 17.74 4.04 -10.55
CA LEU A 245 17.68 2.59 -10.78
C LEU A 245 18.68 1.83 -9.90
N GLU A 246 19.96 2.25 -9.92
CA GLU A 246 21.02 1.67 -9.09
C GLU A 246 20.66 1.80 -7.60
N ALA A 247 20.14 2.96 -7.19
CA ALA A 247 19.71 3.20 -5.81
C ALA A 247 18.54 2.30 -5.39
N ALA A 248 17.53 2.11 -6.25
CA ALA A 248 16.36 1.28 -5.94
C ALA A 248 16.76 -0.20 -5.76
N GLU A 249 17.68 -0.71 -6.57
CA GLU A 249 18.21 -2.07 -6.48
C GLU A 249 19.07 -2.28 -5.22
N ALA A 250 19.89 -1.28 -4.87
CA ALA A 250 20.72 -1.31 -3.67
C ALA A 250 19.88 -1.23 -2.38
N LEU A 251 18.78 -0.48 -2.39
CA LEU A 251 17.90 -0.29 -1.23
C LEU A 251 17.00 -1.50 -0.93
N LYS A 252 16.83 -2.44 -1.88
CA LYS A 252 16.05 -3.67 -1.67
C LYS A 252 14.60 -3.40 -1.23
N ILE A 253 13.91 -2.56 -1.99
CA ILE A 253 12.61 -1.97 -1.62
C ILE A 253 11.38 -2.84 -1.94
N THR A 254 11.57 -4.00 -2.56
CA THR A 254 10.45 -4.84 -3.04
C THR A 254 9.89 -5.73 -1.95
N SER A 255 8.64 -6.18 -2.10
CA SER A 255 8.01 -7.11 -1.15
C SER A 255 8.82 -8.40 -0.96
N ALA A 256 9.35 -8.98 -2.04
CA ALA A 256 10.18 -10.17 -1.98
C ALA A 256 11.49 -9.93 -1.21
N ASP A 257 12.18 -8.83 -1.49
CA ASP A 257 13.40 -8.46 -0.76
C ASP A 257 13.13 -8.29 0.74
N LEU A 258 12.07 -7.57 1.08
CA LEU A 258 11.74 -7.24 2.47
C LEU A 258 11.22 -8.45 3.25
N GLN A 259 10.60 -9.42 2.58
CA GLN A 259 10.25 -10.70 3.19
C GLN A 259 11.52 -11.50 3.51
N LEU A 260 12.48 -11.56 2.58
CA LEU A 260 13.78 -12.23 2.81
C LEU A 260 14.58 -11.56 3.94
N LEU A 261 14.49 -10.24 4.08
CA LEU A 261 15.11 -9.48 5.17
C LEU A 261 14.35 -9.60 6.51
N GLY A 262 13.19 -10.25 6.55
CA GLY A 262 12.37 -10.39 7.74
C GLY A 262 11.70 -9.09 8.22
N ILE A 263 11.55 -8.10 7.33
CA ILE A 263 10.91 -6.82 7.64
C ILE A 263 9.38 -6.93 7.57
N ILE A 264 8.87 -7.66 6.58
CA ILE A 264 7.44 -7.98 6.44
C ILE A 264 7.20 -9.46 6.75
N ASP A 265 5.97 -9.81 7.16
CA ASP A 265 5.62 -11.20 7.48
C ASP A 265 5.15 -11.97 6.25
N ASP A 266 4.43 -11.31 5.34
CA ASP A 266 3.92 -11.99 4.15
C ASP A 266 3.64 -11.05 2.98
N VAL A 267 3.69 -11.65 1.79
CA VAL A 267 3.37 -11.00 0.52
C VAL A 267 1.97 -11.43 0.08
N ILE A 268 1.16 -10.45 -0.30
CA ILE A 268 -0.18 -10.67 -0.83
C ILE A 268 -0.10 -10.60 -2.34
N GLU A 269 -0.31 -11.73 -3.00
CA GLU A 269 -0.35 -11.81 -4.47
C GLU A 269 -1.35 -10.83 -5.07
N GLU A 270 -0.97 -10.25 -6.21
CA GLU A 270 -1.86 -9.37 -6.96
C GLU A 270 -2.39 -10.08 -8.21
N PRO A 271 -3.55 -9.66 -8.76
CA PRO A 271 -4.01 -10.14 -10.05
C PRO A 271 -2.97 -9.89 -11.15
N ILE A 272 -2.99 -10.71 -12.21
CA ILE A 272 -2.16 -10.49 -13.40
C ILE A 272 -2.42 -9.08 -13.93
N GLY A 273 -1.38 -8.23 -13.96
CA GLY A 273 -1.52 -6.82 -14.30
C GLY A 273 -1.52 -5.87 -13.09
N GLY A 274 -1.36 -6.38 -11.87
CA GLY A 274 -1.43 -5.63 -10.61
C GLY A 274 -2.88 -5.37 -10.17
N SER A 275 -3.05 -4.87 -8.96
CA SER A 275 -4.35 -4.59 -8.34
C SER A 275 -5.19 -3.56 -9.10
N GLN A 276 -4.56 -2.65 -9.85
CA GLN A 276 -5.27 -1.74 -10.76
C GLN A 276 -5.98 -2.45 -11.92
N SER A 277 -5.50 -3.63 -12.32
CA SER A 277 -6.13 -4.41 -13.39
C SER A 277 -7.46 -5.04 -12.95
N ASN A 278 -7.57 -5.44 -11.67
CA ASN A 278 -8.77 -6.02 -11.09
C ASN A 278 -8.82 -5.76 -9.57
N SER A 279 -9.28 -4.57 -9.20
CA SER A 279 -9.33 -4.12 -7.80
C SER A 279 -10.23 -4.99 -6.92
N ILE A 280 -11.31 -5.53 -7.48
CA ILE A 280 -12.24 -6.43 -6.77
C ILE A 280 -11.53 -7.74 -6.41
N CYS A 281 -10.79 -8.33 -7.36
CA CYS A 281 -10.01 -9.54 -7.11
C CYS A 281 -8.93 -9.28 -6.06
N ALA A 282 -8.16 -8.19 -6.21
CA ALA A 282 -7.15 -7.79 -5.23
C ALA A 282 -7.75 -7.60 -3.82
N ALA A 283 -8.91 -6.95 -3.72
CA ALA A 283 -9.60 -6.76 -2.45
C ALA A 283 -10.06 -8.07 -1.83
N ASN A 284 -10.51 -9.05 -2.62
CA ASN A 284 -10.89 -10.37 -2.12
C ASN A 284 -9.68 -11.17 -1.61
N ILE A 285 -8.55 -11.12 -2.31
CA ILE A 285 -7.29 -11.75 -1.86
C ILE A 285 -6.86 -11.13 -0.53
N LEU A 286 -6.82 -9.80 -0.45
CA LEU A 286 -6.51 -9.06 0.76
C LEU A 286 -7.49 -9.40 1.90
N LYS A 287 -8.80 -9.45 1.63
CA LYS A 287 -9.84 -9.79 2.62
C LYS A 287 -9.59 -11.16 3.24
N ASN A 288 -9.27 -12.16 2.42
CA ASN A 288 -9.00 -13.50 2.91
C ASN A 288 -7.72 -13.55 3.75
N LYS A 289 -6.68 -12.83 3.35
CA LYS A 289 -5.44 -12.76 4.12
C LYS A 289 -5.62 -12.05 5.46
N LEU A 290 -6.33 -10.92 5.49
CA LEU A 290 -6.67 -10.21 6.71
C LEU A 290 -7.48 -11.07 7.68
N ASP A 291 -8.45 -11.85 7.17
CA ASP A 291 -9.25 -12.76 7.99
C ASP A 291 -8.41 -13.87 8.60
N TYR A 292 -7.55 -14.51 7.79
CA TYR A 292 -6.61 -15.53 8.27
C TYR A 292 -5.70 -15.00 9.39
N GLU A 293 -5.01 -13.88 9.14
CA GLU A 293 -4.09 -13.30 10.12
C GLU A 293 -4.82 -12.80 11.36
N LEU A 294 -5.99 -12.18 11.20
CA LEU A 294 -6.78 -11.72 12.35
C LEU A 294 -7.22 -12.89 13.23
N ASN A 295 -7.68 -14.00 12.64
CA ASN A 295 -8.08 -15.17 13.41
C ASN A 295 -6.89 -15.77 14.18
N ASN A 296 -5.70 -15.82 13.57
CA ASN A 296 -4.49 -16.27 14.24
C ASN A 296 -4.13 -15.36 15.44
N LEU A 297 -4.15 -14.04 15.24
CA LEU A 297 -3.83 -13.07 16.29
C LEU A 297 -4.86 -13.07 17.43
N MET A 298 -6.12 -13.36 17.14
CA MET A 298 -7.20 -13.45 18.13
C MET A 298 -7.08 -14.69 19.04
N ASN A 299 -6.36 -15.73 18.61
CA ASN A 299 -6.06 -16.90 19.44
C ASN A 299 -4.97 -16.65 20.49
N LEU A 300 -4.25 -15.54 20.37
CA LEU A 300 -3.24 -15.11 21.34
C LEU A 300 -3.88 -14.23 22.42
N SER A 301 -3.31 -14.25 23.61
CA SER A 301 -3.60 -13.26 24.65
C SER A 301 -3.03 -11.89 24.27
N SER A 302 -3.48 -10.85 24.98
CA SER A 302 -2.95 -9.50 24.80
C SER A 302 -1.45 -9.41 25.10
N ASP A 303 -0.97 -10.15 26.09
CA ASP A 303 0.44 -10.08 26.50
C ASP A 303 1.33 -10.80 25.49
N GLU A 304 0.90 -11.97 24.99
CA GLU A 304 1.59 -12.68 23.91
C GLU A 304 1.68 -11.83 22.64
N ARG A 305 0.61 -11.11 22.26
CA ARG A 305 0.66 -10.19 21.10
C ARG A 305 1.67 -9.06 21.30
N LYS A 306 1.65 -8.39 22.45
CA LYS A 306 2.61 -7.30 22.75
C LYS A 306 4.05 -7.80 22.77
N GLU A 307 4.31 -8.95 23.37
CA GLU A 307 5.63 -9.56 23.39
C GLU A 307 6.09 -9.94 21.98
N MET A 308 5.21 -10.56 21.18
CA MET A 308 5.49 -10.89 19.78
C MET A 308 5.82 -9.63 18.97
N ARG A 309 5.01 -8.56 19.11
CA ARG A 309 5.24 -7.26 18.46
C ARG A 309 6.59 -6.67 18.88
N TYR A 310 6.88 -6.61 20.18
CA TYR A 310 8.17 -6.10 20.68
C TYR A 310 9.35 -6.90 20.11
N ASN A 311 9.31 -8.23 20.22
CA ASN A 311 10.37 -9.11 19.77
C ASN A 311 10.60 -9.04 18.26
N LYS A 312 9.53 -8.91 17.47
CA LYS A 312 9.60 -8.71 16.02
C LYS A 312 10.48 -7.51 15.68
N PHE A 313 10.15 -6.33 16.20
CA PHE A 313 10.89 -5.11 15.89
C PHE A 313 12.27 -5.07 16.56
N ARG A 314 12.42 -5.64 17.77
CA ARG A 314 13.70 -5.65 18.49
C ARG A 314 14.79 -6.45 17.78
N LYS A 315 14.41 -7.46 17.00
CA LYS A 315 15.28 -8.31 16.17
C LYS A 315 15.66 -7.68 14.83
N MET A 316 14.99 -6.60 14.40
CA MET A 316 15.30 -5.96 13.13
C MET A 316 16.63 -5.21 13.22
N GLY A 317 17.55 -5.56 12.33
CA GLY A 317 18.89 -4.98 12.25
C GLY A 317 19.99 -6.01 12.50
N THR A 318 21.09 -5.87 11.77
CA THR A 318 22.27 -6.74 11.88
C THR A 318 23.48 -5.87 12.16
N PHE A 319 24.27 -6.24 13.15
CA PHE A 319 25.50 -5.55 13.52
C PHE A 319 26.54 -6.56 13.97
N TYR A 320 27.82 -6.18 13.87
CA TYR A 320 28.91 -6.95 14.45
C TYR A 320 29.14 -6.44 15.87
N GLU A 321 29.19 -7.35 16.85
CA GLU A 321 29.62 -7.01 18.20
C GLU A 321 31.08 -6.58 18.18
N VAL A 322 31.39 -5.51 18.92
CA VAL A 322 32.78 -5.13 19.16
C VAL A 322 33.27 -6.00 20.31
N LEU A 323 34.10 -7.00 19.99
CA LEU A 323 34.78 -7.87 20.96
C LEU A 323 35.76 -7.09 21.85
#